data_AF-A0A265NAF6-F1
#
_entry.id   AF-A0A265NAF6-F1
#
_cell.length_a   1.000
_cell.length_b   1.000
_cell.length_c   1.000
_cell.angle_alpha   90.00
_cell.angle_beta   90.00
_cell.angle_gamma   90.00
#
_symmetry.space_group_name_H-M   'P 1'
#
loop_
_entity.id
_entity.type
_entity.pdbx_description
1 polymer ?
#
loop_
_entity_poly.entity_id
_entity_poly.type
_entity_poly.pdbx_seq_one_letter_code
_entity_poly.pdbx_strand_id
1 'polypeptide(L)'
;MQLTLDELKAKLLEENLKELFIEAYKQGVKDGQDKYYYPDLLTKKDLIKIFQVKEPTVNKIVAIPGFPKSQFVTARYPRDEVFKWINNNSISAEEINIQSPQSLMG
;
A
#
# COMPACT_ATOMS: atom_id res chain seq x y z
N MET A 1 -6.64 53.25 10.00
CA MET A 1 -7.52 52.08 9.85
C MET A 1 -7.58 51.37 11.18
N GLN A 2 -8.73 51.38 11.82
CA GLN A 2 -8.94 50.74 13.12
C GLN A 2 -9.72 49.45 12.84
N LEU A 3 -9.06 48.30 13.00
CA LEU A 3 -9.70 47.00 12.81
C LEU A 3 -10.75 46.82 13.90
N THR A 4 -11.95 46.43 13.50
CA THR A 4 -13.04 46.09 14.42
C THR A 4 -12.73 44.76 15.13
N LEU A 5 -13.32 44.56 16.32
CA LEU A 5 -13.17 43.33 17.09
C LEU A 5 -13.51 42.08 16.25
N ASP A 6 -14.50 42.19 15.37
CA ASP A 6 -14.96 41.09 14.54
C ASP A 6 -13.98 40.76 13.41
N GLU A 7 -13.31 41.76 12.84
CA GLU A 7 -12.23 41.56 11.87
C GLU A 7 -11.01 40.87 12.52
N LEU A 8 -10.71 41.18 13.78
CA LEU A 8 -9.65 40.51 14.53
C LEU A 8 -10.00 39.04 14.81
N LYS A 9 -11.24 38.75 15.19
CA LYS A 9 -11.72 37.37 15.37
C LYS A 9 -11.71 36.58 14.07
N ALA A 10 -12.12 37.20 12.97
CA ALA A 10 -12.12 36.56 11.65
C ALA A 10 -10.70 36.19 11.20
N LYS A 11 -9.72 37.10 11.39
CA LYS A 11 -8.31 36.82 11.09
C LYS A 11 -7.74 35.71 11.96
N LEU A 12 -8.01 35.73 13.26
CA LEU A 12 -7.57 34.68 14.19
C LEU A 12 -8.17 33.32 13.80
N LEU A 13 -9.44 33.28 13.41
CA LEU A 13 -10.09 32.06 12.92
C LEU A 13 -9.43 31.56 11.62
N GLU A 14 -9.15 32.47 10.68
CA GLU A 14 -8.51 32.14 9.41
C GLU A 14 -7.11 31.54 9.61
N GLU A 15 -6.31 32.11 10.52
CA GLU A 15 -4.98 31.60 10.88
C GLU A 15 -5.07 30.20 11.52
N ASN A 16 -5.96 30.02 12.50
CA ASN A 16 -6.17 28.73 13.15
C ASN A 16 -6.65 27.64 12.16
N LEU A 17 -7.51 28.00 11.21
CA LEU A 17 -7.97 27.07 10.18
C LEU A 17 -6.83 26.65 9.25
N LYS A 18 -5.97 27.59 8.84
CA LYS A 18 -4.79 27.28 8.03
C LYS A 18 -3.86 26.30 8.75
N GLU A 19 -3.60 26.53 10.02
CA GLU A 19 -2.79 25.62 10.84
C GLU A 19 -3.42 24.23 10.93
N LEU A 20 -4.72 24.16 11.25
CA LEU A 20 -5.45 22.90 11.35
C LEU A 20 -5.41 22.10 10.04
N PHE A 21 -5.57 22.76 8.88
CA PHE A 21 -5.47 22.07 7.59
C PHE A 21 -4.05 21.55 7.31
N ILE A 22 -3.01 22.31 7.66
CA ILE A 22 -1.62 21.88 7.51
C ILE A 22 -1.34 20.66 8.40
N GLU A 23 -1.80 20.69 9.65
CA GLU A 23 -1.62 19.57 10.58
C GLU A 23 -2.39 18.32 10.12
N ALA A 24 -3.65 18.47 9.72
CA ALA A 24 -4.46 17.38 9.19
C ALA A 24 -3.81 16.75 7.94
N TYR A 25 -3.27 17.56 7.03
CA TYR A 25 -2.54 17.07 5.88
C TYR A 25 -1.29 16.29 6.28
N LYS A 26 -0.44 16.86 7.15
CA LYS A 26 0.79 16.20 7.63
C LYS A 26 0.47 14.87 8.32
N GLN A 27 -0.57 14.84 9.15
CA GLN A 27 -1.02 13.61 9.82
C GLN A 27 -1.51 12.59 8.80
N GLY A 28 -2.31 13.00 7.82
CA GLY A 28 -2.79 12.11 6.75
C GLY A 28 -1.64 11.51 5.91
N VAL A 29 -0.62 12.30 5.58
CA VAL A 29 0.59 11.80 4.88
C VAL A 29 1.33 10.79 5.76
N LYS A 30 1.51 11.10 7.05
CA LYS A 30 2.19 10.21 7.99
C LYS A 30 1.42 8.90 8.17
N ASP A 31 0.10 8.96 8.34
CA ASP A 31 -0.75 7.78 8.47
C ASP A 31 -0.70 6.91 7.21
N GLY A 32 -0.67 7.54 6.04
CA GLY A 32 -0.49 6.86 4.76
C GLY A 32 0.87 6.16 4.66
N GLN A 33 1.94 6.85 5.05
CA GLN A 33 3.27 6.26 5.12
C GLN A 33 3.28 5.10 6.11
N ASP A 34 2.89 5.30 7.36
CA ASP A 34 2.96 4.26 8.39
C ASP A 34 2.11 3.02 8.06
N LYS A 35 0.97 3.20 7.37
CA LYS A 35 0.05 2.10 7.03
C LYS A 35 0.43 1.34 5.76
N TYR A 36 1.00 2.01 4.76
CA TYR A 36 1.30 1.42 3.46
C TYR A 36 2.80 1.28 3.17
N TYR A 37 3.67 1.76 4.06
CA TYR A 37 5.11 1.61 3.92
C TYR A 37 5.54 0.19 4.23
N TYR A 38 6.16 -0.43 3.24
CA TYR A 38 6.90 -1.67 3.41
C TYR A 38 8.39 -1.38 3.26
N PRO A 39 9.26 -2.01 4.09
CA PRO A 39 10.70 -1.86 3.95
C PRO A 39 11.18 -2.45 2.62
N ASP A 40 12.31 -1.96 2.10
CA ASP A 40 12.89 -2.46 0.83
C ASP A 40 13.27 -3.95 0.88
N LEU A 41 13.56 -4.45 2.08
CA LEU A 41 13.74 -5.87 2.35
C LEU A 41 12.63 -6.36 3.27
N LEU A 42 11.70 -7.10 2.70
CA LEU A 42 10.57 -7.71 3.38
C LEU A 42 11.03 -8.90 4.23
N THR A 43 10.37 -9.05 5.37
CA THR A 43 10.47 -10.25 6.19
C THR A 43 9.35 -11.23 5.85
N LYS A 44 9.44 -12.45 6.37
CA LYS A 44 8.36 -13.43 6.26
C LYS A 44 7.03 -12.93 6.86
N LYS A 45 7.08 -12.12 7.93
CA LYS A 45 5.87 -11.52 8.53
C LYS A 45 5.20 -10.53 7.59
N ASP A 46 5.98 -9.80 6.80
CA ASP A 46 5.46 -8.86 5.82
C ASP A 46 4.81 -9.61 4.65
N LEU A 47 5.42 -10.70 4.19
CA LEU A 47 4.81 -11.57 3.19
C LEU A 47 3.46 -12.15 3.66
N ILE A 48 3.34 -12.56 4.92
CA ILE A 48 2.06 -13.00 5.50
C ILE A 48 0.99 -11.91 5.37
N LYS A 49 1.35 -10.64 5.64
CA LYS A 49 0.43 -9.51 5.52
C LYS A 49 0.09 -9.17 4.06
N ILE A 50 1.09 -9.19 3.17
CA ILE A 50 0.94 -8.84 1.75
C ILE A 50 0.09 -9.88 1.03
N PHE A 51 0.41 -11.16 1.20
CA PHE A 51 -0.33 -12.26 0.57
C PHE A 51 -1.64 -12.58 1.30
N GLN A 52 -1.84 -12.07 2.52
CA GLN A 52 -2.99 -12.38 3.37
C GLN A 52 -3.20 -13.88 3.60
N VAL A 53 -2.11 -14.64 3.73
CA VAL A 53 -2.14 -16.11 3.94
C VAL A 53 -1.40 -16.54 5.20
N LYS A 54 -1.70 -17.73 5.71
CA LYS A 54 -1.02 -18.31 6.87
C LYS A 54 0.45 -18.62 6.59
N GLU A 55 1.24 -18.65 7.64
CA GLU A 55 2.69 -18.89 7.59
C GLU A 55 3.12 -20.15 6.80
N PRO A 56 2.44 -21.31 6.92
CA PRO A 56 2.79 -22.50 6.13
C PRO A 56 2.64 -22.29 4.62
N THR A 57 1.67 -21.47 4.21
CA THR A 57 1.46 -21.13 2.79
C THR A 57 2.56 -20.21 2.29
N VAL A 58 2.98 -19.22 3.10
CA VAL A 58 4.13 -18.37 2.74
C VAL A 58 5.40 -19.21 2.55
N ASN A 59 5.64 -20.21 3.41
CA ASN A 59 6.76 -21.13 3.24
C ASN A 59 6.73 -21.85 1.89
N LYS A 60 5.54 -22.27 1.44
CA LYS A 60 5.37 -22.89 0.13
C LYS A 60 5.65 -21.89 -1.00
N ILE A 61 5.13 -20.67 -0.89
CA ILE A 61 5.32 -19.60 -1.89
C ILE A 61 6.81 -19.26 -2.04
N VAL A 62 7.52 -19.02 -0.94
CA VAL A 62 8.95 -18.69 -1.01
C VAL A 62 9.80 -19.88 -1.46
N ALA A 63 9.29 -21.10 -1.41
CA ALA A 63 9.98 -22.27 -1.95
C ALA A 63 9.80 -22.43 -3.48
N ILE A 64 8.88 -21.68 -4.10
CA ILE A 64 8.64 -21.73 -5.55
C ILE A 64 9.92 -21.32 -6.30
N PRO A 65 10.37 -22.10 -7.30
CA PRO A 65 11.47 -21.71 -8.17
C PRO A 65 11.19 -20.37 -8.85
N GLY A 66 12.14 -19.43 -8.76
CA GLY A 66 11.97 -18.08 -9.30
C GLY A 66 11.31 -17.08 -8.36
N PHE A 67 10.91 -17.47 -7.15
CA PHE A 67 10.48 -16.49 -6.15
C PHE A 67 11.66 -15.57 -5.76
N PRO A 68 11.46 -14.23 -5.74
CA PRO A 68 12.54 -13.28 -5.48
C PRO A 68 13.07 -13.39 -4.05
N LYS A 69 14.36 -13.68 -3.92
CA LYS A 69 15.08 -13.81 -2.64
C LYS A 69 16.32 -12.92 -2.67
N SER A 70 16.65 -12.34 -1.52
CA SER A 70 17.92 -11.62 -1.40
C SER A 70 19.09 -12.62 -1.46
N GLN A 71 20.11 -12.28 -2.25
CA GLN A 71 21.36 -13.04 -2.32
C GLN A 71 22.31 -12.69 -1.18
N PHE A 72 22.16 -11.49 -0.59
CA PHE A 72 23.06 -10.98 0.44
C PHE A 72 22.60 -11.36 1.86
N VAL A 73 21.28 -11.44 2.11
CA VAL A 73 20.73 -11.74 3.44
C VAL A 73 19.71 -12.86 3.36
N THR A 74 19.94 -13.91 4.15
CA THR A 74 19.01 -15.04 4.25
C THR A 74 17.65 -14.62 4.83
N ALA A 75 16.57 -15.22 4.34
CA ALA A 75 15.20 -14.95 4.81
C ALA A 75 14.76 -13.47 4.70
N ARG A 76 15.27 -12.78 3.67
CA ARG A 76 14.85 -11.44 3.26
C ARG A 76 14.47 -11.43 1.79
N TYR A 77 13.43 -10.67 1.46
CA TYR A 77 12.82 -10.67 0.13
C TYR A 77 12.75 -9.23 -0.40
N PRO A 78 13.35 -8.92 -1.56
CA PRO A 78 13.31 -7.57 -2.12
C PRO A 78 11.88 -7.15 -2.43
N ARG A 79 11.43 -6.02 -1.85
CA ARG A 79 10.05 -5.54 -1.91
C ARG A 79 9.52 -5.44 -3.33
N ASP A 80 10.21 -4.66 -4.16
CA ASP A 80 9.74 -4.34 -5.51
C ASP A 80 9.69 -5.59 -6.40
N GLU A 81 10.64 -6.51 -6.24
CA GLU A 81 10.66 -7.78 -6.98
C GLU A 81 9.53 -8.71 -6.54
N VAL A 82 9.19 -8.75 -5.24
CA VAL A 82 8.03 -9.51 -4.75
C VAL A 82 6.73 -8.99 -5.37
N PHE A 83 6.53 -7.66 -5.42
CA PHE A 83 5.34 -7.09 -6.05
C PHE A 83 5.28 -7.34 -7.56
N LYS A 84 6.40 -7.24 -8.28
CA LYS A 84 6.46 -7.63 -9.69
C LYS A 84 6.10 -9.10 -9.90
N TRP A 85 6.64 -9.98 -9.04
CA TRP A 85 6.33 -11.40 -9.09
C TRP A 85 4.84 -11.68 -8.86
N ILE A 86 4.22 -10.98 -7.90
CA ILE A 86 2.77 -11.08 -7.66
C ILE A 86 2.00 -10.73 -8.95
N ASN A 87 2.30 -9.57 -9.54
CA ASN A 87 1.59 -9.09 -10.73
C ASN A 87 1.74 -10.06 -11.91
N ASN A 88 2.93 -10.65 -12.10
CA ASN A 88 3.19 -11.61 -13.18
C ASN A 88 2.52 -12.98 -12.96
N ASN A 89 2.14 -13.31 -11.72
CA ASN A 89 1.51 -14.59 -11.36
C ASN A 89 0.04 -14.42 -10.97
N SER A 90 -0.51 -13.21 -11.09
CA SER A 90 -1.93 -12.91 -10.93
C SER A 90 -2.58 -12.66 -12.28
N ILE A 91 -3.77 -13.20 -12.47
CA ILE A 91 -4.62 -12.86 -13.62
C ILE A 91 -5.15 -11.44 -13.40
N SER A 92 -4.89 -10.55 -14.34
CA SER A 92 -5.44 -9.19 -14.29
C SER A 92 -6.97 -9.27 -14.30
N ALA A 93 -7.65 -8.45 -13.50
CA ALA A 93 -9.13 -8.41 -13.50
C ALA A 93 -9.71 -8.13 -14.90
N GLU A 94 -8.93 -7.49 -15.78
CA GLU A 94 -9.24 -7.23 -17.19
C GLU A 94 -9.33 -8.50 -18.04
N GLU A 95 -8.55 -9.54 -17.72
CA GLU A 95 -8.51 -10.82 -18.46
C GLU A 95 -9.65 -11.76 -18.07
N ILE A 96 -10.24 -11.56 -16.88
CA ILE A 96 -11.35 -12.38 -16.36
C ILE A 96 -12.64 -12.16 -17.18
N ASN A 97 -12.80 -11.01 -17.83
CA ASN A 97 -14.00 -10.66 -18.61
C ASN A 97 -14.07 -11.26 -20.02
N ILE A 98 -13.05 -12.01 -20.47
CA ILE A 98 -13.00 -12.56 -21.84
C ILE A 98 -13.53 -14.01 -21.91
N GLN A 99 -13.79 -14.67 -20.79
CA GLN A 99 -14.22 -16.08 -20.77
C GLN A 99 -15.53 -16.30 -20.01
N SER A 100 -16.67 -16.05 -20.69
CA SER A 100 -17.95 -16.83 -20.66
C SER A 100 -19.12 -15.96 -21.18
N PRO A 101 -20.15 -16.46 -21.91
CA PRO A 101 -20.48 -17.84 -22.31
C PRO A 101 -20.98 -17.98 -23.78
N GLN A 102 -20.20 -18.59 -24.69
CA GLN A 102 -20.73 -19.01 -26.02
C GLN A 102 -20.73 -20.53 -26.24
N SER A 103 -20.40 -21.35 -25.23
CA SER A 103 -20.30 -22.80 -25.38
C SER A 103 -21.52 -23.60 -24.89
N LEU A 104 -22.72 -23.01 -24.82
CA LEU A 104 -23.96 -23.71 -24.43
C LEU A 104 -25.01 -23.77 -25.56
N MET A 105 -24.59 -23.67 -26.80
CA MET A 105 -25.40 -24.03 -27.97
C MET A 105 -24.54 -24.87 -28.92
N GLY A 106 -24.51 -26.17 -28.65
CA GLY A 106 -23.85 -27.20 -29.45
C GLY A 106 -24.30 -28.57 -28.97
#